data_AF-A0A8J8KF86-F1
#
_entry.id   AF-A0A8J8KF86-F1
#
_cell.length_a   1.000
_cell.length_b   1.000
_cell.length_c   1.000
_cell.angle_alpha   90.00
_cell.angle_beta   90.00
_cell.angle_gamma   90.00
#
_symmetry.space_group_name_H-M   'P 1'
#
loop_
_entity.id
_entity.type
_entity.pdbx_description
1 polymer ?
#
loop_
_entity_poly.entity_id
_entity_poly.type
_entity_poly.pdbx_seq_one_letter_code
_entity_poly.pdbx_strand_id
1 'polypeptide(L)'
;GMVFASLAYFYRDETPTLVAVLICLVAGQVVSYVKARAEGLGLDANVGLVERAERLISIGVGALLTAAGVGWGLPAALWLLAAGSILTIGQRMVQAARSDRLQAAAQPAAGSQDAA
;
A
#
# COMPACT_ATOMS: atom_id res chain seq x y z
N GLY A 1 9.19 -5.84 -3.52
CA GLY A 1 10.18 -5.43 -4.51
C GLY A 1 10.47 -6.53 -5.50
N MET A 2 11.29 -7.52 -5.11
CA MET A 2 11.80 -8.58 -5.98
C MET A 2 10.74 -9.30 -6.82
N VAL A 3 9.62 -9.73 -6.22
CA VAL A 3 8.51 -10.40 -6.95
C VAL A 3 7.99 -9.56 -8.12
N PHE A 4 7.73 -8.27 -7.89
CA PHE A 4 7.25 -7.37 -8.95
C PHE A 4 8.33 -7.09 -9.99
N ALA A 5 9.61 -7.02 -9.60
CA ALA A 5 10.71 -6.86 -10.56
C ALA A 5 10.82 -8.08 -11.49
N SER A 6 10.69 -9.30 -10.95
CA SER A 6 10.65 -10.53 -11.74
C SER A 6 9.45 -10.56 -12.70
N LEU A 7 8.26 -10.17 -12.24
CA LEU A 7 7.06 -10.09 -13.09
C LEU A 7 7.18 -9.01 -14.17
N ALA A 8 7.82 -7.88 -13.88
CA ALA A 8 8.03 -6.82 -14.86
C ALA A 8 8.97 -7.29 -15.99
N TYR A 9 10.00 -8.07 -15.66
CA TYR A 9 10.85 -8.69 -16.67
C TYR A 9 10.09 -9.72 -17.52
N PHE A 10 9.25 -10.55 -16.88
CA PHE A 10 8.48 -11.59 -17.56
C PHE A 10 7.43 -11.02 -18.53
N TYR A 11 6.73 -9.95 -18.14
CA TYR A 11 5.69 -9.29 -18.94
C TYR A 11 6.20 -8.08 -19.74
N ARG A 12 7.51 -8.02 -20.03
CA ARG A 12 8.12 -6.84 -20.69
C ARG A 12 7.52 -6.51 -22.07
N ASP A 13 7.01 -7.52 -22.77
CA ASP A 13 6.43 -7.37 -24.12
C ASP A 13 4.90 -7.11 -24.07
N GLU A 14 4.25 -7.23 -22.89
CA GLU A 14 2.84 -6.90 -22.68
C GLU A 14 2.68 -5.58 -21.91
N THR A 15 2.52 -4.49 -22.66
CA THR A 15 2.40 -3.13 -22.11
C THR A 15 1.37 -2.97 -20.98
N PRO A 16 0.11 -3.47 -21.08
CA PRO A 16 -0.89 -3.22 -20.04
C PRO A 16 -0.55 -3.96 -18.73
N THR A 17 -0.07 -5.19 -18.81
CA THR A 17 0.31 -6.00 -17.64
C THR A 17 1.57 -5.42 -16.97
N LEU A 18 2.55 -4.98 -17.78
CA LEU A 18 3.75 -4.32 -17.30
C LEU A 18 3.43 -3.06 -16.49
N VAL A 19 2.54 -2.19 -16.99
CA VAL A 19 2.13 -0.97 -16.28
C VAL A 19 1.53 -1.30 -14.91
N ALA A 20 0.65 -2.30 -14.84
CA ALA A 20 0.06 -2.74 -13.57
C ALA A 20 1.13 -3.23 -12.58
N VAL A 21 2.10 -4.01 -13.05
CA VAL A 21 3.22 -4.49 -12.21
C VAL A 21 4.07 -3.32 -11.69
N LEU A 22 4.38 -2.34 -12.53
CA LEU A 22 5.17 -1.16 -12.14
C LEU A 22 4.43 -0.31 -11.10
N ILE A 23 3.13 -0.08 -11.29
CA ILE A 23 2.28 0.59 -10.29
C ILE A 23 2.35 -0.16 -8.96
N CYS A 24 2.18 -1.48 -8.98
CA CYS A 24 2.28 -2.30 -7.77
C CYS A 24 3.65 -2.18 -7.12
N LEU A 25 4.74 -2.20 -7.91
CA LEU A 25 6.11 -2.07 -7.41
C LEU A 25 6.31 -0.75 -6.67
N VAL A 26 5.95 0.37 -7.31
CA VAL A 26 6.10 1.72 -6.75
C VAL A 26 5.20 1.90 -5.52
N ALA A 27 3.92 1.52 -5.61
CA ALA A 27 2.99 1.63 -4.50
C ALA A 27 3.47 0.86 -3.26
N GLY A 28 4.14 -0.28 -3.44
CA GLY A 28 4.74 -1.03 -2.32
C GLY A 28 5.83 -0.25 -1.59
N GLN A 29 6.62 0.55 -2.30
CA GLN A 29 7.65 1.42 -1.70
C GLN A 29 7.01 2.62 -0.99
N VAL A 30 6.02 3.25 -1.63
CA VAL A 30 5.30 4.41 -1.08
C VAL A 30 4.62 4.06 0.25
N VAL A 31 3.95 2.91 0.32
CA VAL A 31 3.29 2.44 1.55
C VAL A 31 4.29 2.29 2.71
N SER A 32 5.49 1.78 2.44
CA SER A 32 6.58 1.67 3.43
C SER A 32 7.11 3.04 3.85
N TYR A 33 7.30 3.95 2.89
CA TYR A 33 7.76 5.31 3.14
C TYR A 33 6.77 6.10 4.00
N VAL A 34 5.48 6.05 3.67
CA VAL A 34 4.42 6.75 4.42
C VAL A 34 4.38 6.28 5.86
N LYS A 35 4.49 4.96 6.11
CA LYS A 35 4.54 4.41 7.47
C LYS A 35 5.76 4.91 8.24
N ALA A 36 6.95 4.80 7.65
CA ALA A 36 8.19 5.26 8.29
C ALA A 36 8.17 6.78 8.58
N ARG A 37 7.60 7.57 7.67
CA ARG A 37 7.47 9.03 7.85
C ARG A 37 6.47 9.39 8.94
N ALA A 38 5.34 8.69 9.03
CA ALA A 38 4.35 8.91 10.09
C ALA A 38 4.90 8.54 11.47
N GLU A 39 5.55 7.38 11.59
CA GLU A 39 6.22 6.94 12.82
C GLU A 39 7.31 7.95 13.25
N GLY A 40 8.09 8.48 12.30
CA GLY A 40 9.09 9.52 12.55
C GLY A 40 8.52 10.88 12.99
N LEU A 41 7.22 11.13 12.79
CA LEU A 41 6.50 12.31 13.27
C LEU A 41 5.73 12.05 14.57
N GLY A 42 5.85 10.85 15.17
CA GLY A 42 5.06 10.46 16.35
C GLY A 42 3.58 10.21 16.05
N LEU A 43 3.22 10.06 14.77
CA LEU A 43 1.86 9.81 14.31
C LEU A 43 1.65 8.31 14.08
N ASP A 44 0.50 7.78 14.51
CA ASP A 44 0.14 6.39 14.26
C ASP A 44 -0.50 6.22 12.86
N ALA A 45 0.09 5.35 12.04
CA ALA A 45 -0.32 5.06 10.67
C ALA A 45 -0.49 3.54 10.42
N ASN A 46 -0.97 2.81 11.44
CA ASN A 46 -1.09 1.35 11.40
C ASN A 46 -2.30 0.80 10.61
N VAL A 47 -2.99 1.63 9.81
CA VAL A 47 -4.19 1.18 9.07
C VAL A 47 -3.89 1.10 7.58
N GLY A 48 -4.33 0.01 6.96
CA GLY A 48 -4.36 -0.15 5.51
C GLY A 48 -4.95 -1.51 5.16
N LEU A 49 -5.96 -1.55 4.29
CA LEU A 49 -6.58 -2.82 3.87
C LEU A 49 -5.55 -3.73 3.19
N VAL A 50 -4.77 -3.23 2.23
CA VAL A 50 -3.78 -4.07 1.51
C VAL A 50 -2.43 -4.08 2.21
N GLU A 51 -2.28 -5.01 3.15
CA GLU A 51 -0.99 -5.28 3.78
C GLU A 51 -0.08 -6.20 2.95
N ARG A 52 1.15 -6.40 3.43
CA ARG A 52 2.18 -7.22 2.78
C ARG A 52 1.70 -8.65 2.51
N ALA A 53 0.86 -9.20 3.40
CA ALA A 53 0.29 -10.54 3.26
C ALA A 53 -0.73 -10.61 2.12
N GLU A 54 -1.66 -9.65 2.02
CA GLU A 54 -2.67 -9.62 0.96
C GLU A 54 -2.03 -9.54 -0.43
N ARG A 55 -0.95 -8.75 -0.54
CA ARG A 55 -0.17 -8.66 -1.78
C ARG A 55 0.36 -10.01 -2.27
N LEU A 56 0.88 -10.83 -1.35
CA LEU A 56 1.39 -12.16 -1.68
C LEU A 56 0.27 -13.14 -1.98
N ILE A 57 -0.85 -13.05 -1.25
CA ILE A 57 -2.03 -13.90 -1.47
C ILE A 57 -2.63 -13.63 -2.86
N SER A 58 -2.88 -12.37 -3.22
CA SER A 58 -3.45 -12.04 -4.53
C SER A 58 -2.54 -12.47 -5.70
N ILE A 59 -1.22 -12.25 -5.59
CA ILE A 59 -0.26 -12.71 -6.61
C ILE A 59 -0.25 -14.24 -6.68
N GLY A 60 -0.24 -14.92 -5.54
CA GLY A 60 -0.28 -16.38 -5.47
C GLY A 60 -1.53 -16.95 -6.11
N VAL A 61 -2.70 -16.39 -5.81
CA VAL A 61 -3.98 -16.78 -6.41
C VAL A 61 -3.99 -16.51 -7.91
N GLY A 62 -3.55 -15.33 -8.35
CA GLY A 62 -3.45 -15.00 -9.78
C GLY A 62 -2.51 -15.94 -10.55
N ALA A 63 -1.38 -16.32 -9.93
CA ALA A 63 -0.42 -17.25 -10.51
C ALA A 63 -0.99 -18.67 -10.60
N LEU A 64 -1.68 -19.15 -9.56
CA LEU A 64 -2.34 -20.45 -9.57
C LEU A 64 -3.44 -20.53 -10.63
N LEU A 65 -4.25 -19.47 -10.78
CA LEU A 65 -5.27 -19.41 -11.83
C LEU A 65 -4.65 -19.45 -13.23
N THR A 66 -3.53 -18.75 -13.42
CA THR A 66 -2.80 -18.76 -14.70
C THR A 66 -2.21 -20.15 -14.98
N ALA A 67 -1.64 -20.80 -13.97
CA ALA A 67 -1.15 -22.18 -14.08
C ALA A 67 -2.27 -23.19 -14.36
N ALA A 68 -3.50 -22.93 -13.88
CA ALA A 68 -4.68 -23.76 -14.15
C ALA A 68 -5.29 -23.53 -15.55
N GLY A 69 -4.65 -22.74 -16.41
CA GLY A 69 -5.07 -22.48 -17.80
C GLY A 69 -5.89 -21.19 -17.98
N VAL A 70 -6.12 -20.41 -16.91
CA VAL A 70 -6.81 -19.13 -16.99
C VAL A 70 -5.80 -18.02 -17.30
N GLY A 71 -5.49 -17.80 -18.57
CA GLY A 71 -4.45 -16.86 -19.01
C GLY A 71 -4.61 -15.40 -18.53
N TRP A 72 -5.83 -15.00 -18.15
CA TRP A 72 -6.13 -13.68 -17.60
C TRP A 72 -6.06 -13.58 -16.07
N GLY A 73 -5.77 -14.69 -15.36
CA GLY A 73 -5.79 -14.76 -13.90
C GLY A 73 -4.77 -13.84 -13.23
N LEU A 74 -3.50 -13.87 -13.68
CA LEU A 74 -2.44 -13.02 -13.13
C LEU A 74 -2.61 -11.54 -13.50
N PRO A 75 -2.92 -11.17 -14.76
CA PRO A 75 -3.24 -9.78 -15.11
C PRO A 75 -4.39 -9.20 -14.29
N ALA A 76 -5.48 -9.95 -14.09
CA ALA A 76 -6.61 -9.50 -13.28
C ALA A 76 -6.22 -9.28 -11.81
N ALA A 77 -5.45 -10.19 -11.23
CA ALA A 77 -4.95 -10.06 -9.86
C ALA A 77 -4.05 -8.82 -9.70
N LEU A 78 -3.20 -8.52 -10.69
CA LEU A 78 -2.33 -7.35 -10.68
C LEU A 78 -3.12 -6.05 -10.75
N TRP A 79 -4.16 -5.97 -11.59
CA TRP A 79 -5.02 -4.79 -11.68
C TRP A 79 -5.84 -4.56 -10.40
N LEU A 80 -6.40 -5.63 -9.82
CA LEU A 80 -7.10 -5.54 -8.53
C LEU A 80 -6.17 -5.04 -7.43
N LEU A 81 -4.95 -5.55 -7.39
CA LEU A 81 -3.95 -5.18 -6.41
C LEU A 81 -3.42 -3.76 -6.63
N ALA A 82 -3.29 -3.31 -7.88
CA ALA A 82 -2.95 -1.93 -8.21
C ALA A 82 -4.03 -0.97 -7.69
N ALA A 83 -5.30 -1.23 -7.97
CA ALA A 83 -6.42 -0.44 -7.49
C ALA A 83 -6.50 -0.44 -5.95
N GLY A 84 -6.44 -1.61 -5.33
CA GLY A 84 -6.45 -1.76 -3.87
C GLY A 84 -5.26 -1.05 -3.19
N SER A 85 -4.09 -1.06 -3.82
CA SER A 85 -2.91 -0.34 -3.31
C SER A 85 -3.13 1.18 -3.33
N ILE A 86 -3.71 1.73 -4.40
CA ILE A 86 -4.01 3.18 -4.48
C ILE A 86 -5.01 3.58 -3.40
N LEU A 87 -6.08 2.79 -3.20
CA LEU A 87 -7.06 3.03 -2.14
C LEU A 87 -6.42 2.98 -0.75
N THR A 88 -5.53 2.02 -0.51
CA THR A 88 -4.81 1.86 0.77
C THR A 88 -3.89 3.04 1.06
N ILE A 89 -3.22 3.59 0.04
CA ILE A 89 -2.40 4.80 0.19
C ILE A 89 -3.26 5.98 0.63
N GLY A 90 -4.43 6.16 -0.01
CA GLY A 90 -5.39 7.21 0.37
C GLY A 90 -5.88 7.06 1.82
N GLN A 91 -6.23 5.83 2.23
CA GLN A 91 -6.65 5.54 3.60
C GLN A 91 -5.56 5.92 4.63
N ARG A 92 -4.30 5.55 4.35
CA ARG A 92 -3.16 5.91 5.22
C ARG A 92 -2.97 7.42 5.34
N MET A 93 -3.07 8.15 4.23
CA MET A 93 -2.92 9.61 4.24
C MET A 93 -4.04 10.29 5.04
N VAL A 94 -5.29 9.87 4.85
CA VAL A 94 -6.44 10.43 5.59
C VAL A 94 -6.31 10.14 7.08
N GLN A 95 -5.85 8.96 7.45
CA GLN A 95 -5.65 8.61 8.85
C GLN A 95 -4.51 9.40 9.48
N ALA A 96 -3.36 9.51 8.83
CA ALA A 96 -2.26 10.34 9.31
C ALA A 96 -2.71 11.79 9.57
N ALA A 97 -3.51 12.36 8.65
CA ALA A 97 -4.07 13.71 8.81
C ALA A 97 -5.10 13.81 9.95
N ARG A 98 -5.83 12.73 10.27
CA ARG A 98 -6.74 12.70 11.43
C ARG A 98 -5.97 12.57 12.74
N SER A 99 -4.94 11.72 12.79
CA SER A 99 -4.08 11.55 13.97
C SER A 99 -3.39 12.87 14.36
N ASP A 100 -2.90 13.63 13.37
CA ASP A 100 -2.30 14.95 13.57
C ASP A 100 -3.29 15.95 14.19
N ARG A 101 -4.54 16.00 13.69
CA ARG A 101 -5.61 16.84 14.26
C ARG A 101 -5.98 16.47 15.69
N LEU A 102 -5.96 15.19 16.04
CA LEU A 102 -6.23 14.73 17.41
C LEU A 102 -5.12 15.14 18.38
N GLN A 103 -3.85 15.06 17.96
CA GLN A 103 -2.73 15.55 18.76
C GLN A 103 -2.80 17.08 18.93
N ALA A 104 -3.05 17.82 17.84
CA ALA A 104 -3.21 19.28 17.89
C ALA A 104 -4.39 19.74 18.76
N ALA A 105 -5.45 18.94 18.87
CA ALA A 105 -6.60 19.20 19.75
C ALA A 105 -6.37 18.79 21.22
N ALA A 106 -5.40 17.91 21.50
CA ALA A 106 -5.01 17.50 22.85
C ALA A 106 -3.95 18.43 23.48
N GLN A 107 -3.06 19.00 22.66
CA GLN A 107 -2.04 19.98 23.07
C GLN A 107 -2.57 21.23 23.83
N PRO A 108 -3.78 21.77 23.58
CA PRO A 108 -4.31 22.95 24.29
C PRO A 108 -4.64 22.69 25.77
N ALA A 109 -4.85 21.43 26.18
CA ALA A 109 -5.24 21.08 27.55
C ALA A 109 -4.03 20.80 28.48
N ALA A 110 -2.88 20.44 27.91
CA ALA A 110 -1.66 20.15 28.68
C ALA A 110 -0.91 21.42 29.10
N GLY A 111 -0.95 22.47 28.28
CA GLY A 111 -0.25 23.74 28.56
C GLY A 111 -0.81 24.57 29.72
N SER A 112 -1.96 24.21 30.28
CA SER A 112 -2.56 24.88 31.44
C SER A 112 -2.39 24.14 32.76
N GLN A 113 -1.83 22.92 32.77
CA GLN A 113 -1.66 22.12 34.00
C GLN A 113 -0.30 22.34 34.68
N ASP A 114 0.69 22.92 34.00
CA ASP A 114 2.02 23.24 34.56
C ASP A 114 2.10 24.65 35.17
N ALA A 115 1.00 25.40 35.22
CA ALA A 115 0.94 26.78 35.70
C ALA A 115 0.26 26.95 37.09
N ALA A 116 0.06 25.86 37.84
CA ALA A 116 -0.58 25.86 39.16
C ALA A 116 0.36 25.40 40.28
#